data_AF-A0A4S2EZ57-F1
#
_entry.id   AF-A0A4S2EZ57-F1
#
_cell.length_a   1.000
_cell.length_b   1.000
_cell.length_c   1.000
_cell.angle_alpha   90.00
_cell.angle_beta   90.00
_cell.angle_gamma   90.00
#
_symmetry.space_group_name_H-M   'P 1'
#
loop_
_entity.id
_entity.type
_entity.pdbx_description
1 polymer ?
#
loop_
_entity_poly.entity_id
_entity_poly.type
_entity_poly.pdbx_seq_one_letter_code
_entity_poly.pdbx_strand_id
1 'polypeptide(L)'
;MYKRRCQAGYTQAMAWLWGQSEAPESSATAREIDRFLVFYDSLAPALVVSYERDSLRLRAGGSLSDALMPAALAAHDPSSPELRVTFDRALKASAAHLSLNAQASGVQLLPSSQVLMEVKCAQAIPLWLSGLLSELHLYPSSFSKYGRAWTLFASMPSTQTLQALAC
;
A
#
# COMPACT_ATOMS: atom_id res chain seq x y z
N MET A 1 -7.15 13.06 3.77
CA MET A 1 -7.77 11.72 3.86
C MET A 1 -7.20 11.04 5.09
N TYR A 2 -8.05 10.63 6.04
CA TYR A 2 -7.62 10.12 7.35
C TYR A 2 -7.64 8.58 7.35
N LYS A 3 -6.57 7.94 7.82
CA LYS A 3 -6.44 6.47 7.87
C LYS A 3 -6.45 6.00 9.32
N ARG A 4 -7.47 5.24 9.70
CA ARG A 4 -7.56 4.51 10.99
C ARG A 4 -7.50 3.01 10.77
N ARG A 5 -7.13 2.27 11.81
CA ARG A 5 -7.00 0.81 11.78
C ARG A 5 -7.37 0.25 13.15
N CYS A 6 -7.87 -0.99 13.17
CA CYS A 6 -7.96 -1.84 14.34
C CYS A 6 -6.93 -2.96 14.20
N GLN A 7 -6.39 -3.45 15.31
CA GLN A 7 -5.50 -4.62 15.28
C GLN A 7 -6.25 -5.86 15.74
N ALA A 8 -6.01 -6.98 15.06
CA ALA A 8 -6.61 -8.26 15.39
C ALA A 8 -5.76 -9.40 14.83
N GLY A 9 -5.81 -10.56 15.48
CA GLY A 9 -5.31 -11.80 14.88
C GLY A 9 -6.18 -12.19 13.68
N TYR A 10 -5.60 -12.84 12.67
CA TYR A 10 -6.31 -13.19 11.43
C TYR A 10 -7.64 -13.91 11.68
N THR A 11 -7.62 -15.00 12.47
CA THR A 11 -8.83 -15.78 12.77
C THR A 11 -9.91 -14.94 13.45
N GLN A 12 -9.54 -14.10 14.41
CA GLN A 12 -10.48 -13.21 15.09
C GLN A 12 -11.04 -12.14 14.16
N ALA A 13 -10.20 -11.55 13.31
CA ALA A 13 -10.63 -10.57 12.32
C ALA A 13 -11.64 -11.18 11.32
N MET A 14 -11.40 -12.40 10.86
CA MET A 14 -12.31 -13.10 9.95
C MET A 14 -13.62 -13.46 10.65
N ALA A 15 -13.58 -13.98 11.87
CA ALA A 15 -14.81 -14.25 12.63
C ALA A 15 -15.64 -12.96 12.81
N TRP A 16 -14.99 -11.85 13.14
CA TRP A 16 -15.65 -10.57 13.33
C TRP A 16 -16.28 -10.03 12.03
N LEU A 17 -15.51 -9.96 10.94
CA LEU A 17 -16.00 -9.43 9.65
C LEU A 17 -17.12 -10.28 9.02
N TRP A 18 -17.21 -11.56 9.36
CA TRP A 18 -18.31 -12.46 8.95
C TRP A 18 -19.48 -12.48 9.95
N GLY A 19 -19.46 -11.64 10.99
CA GLY A 19 -20.52 -11.59 12.00
C GLY A 19 -20.59 -12.80 12.93
N GLN A 20 -19.51 -13.57 13.03
CA GLN A 20 -19.39 -14.76 13.88
C GLN A 20 -18.80 -14.44 15.27
N SER A 21 -18.22 -13.25 15.46
CA SER A 21 -17.73 -12.77 16.75
C SER A 21 -17.93 -11.27 16.90
N GLU A 22 -17.81 -10.80 18.13
CA GLU A 22 -17.70 -9.36 18.41
C GLU A 22 -16.38 -8.78 17.89
N ALA A 23 -16.31 -7.45 17.89
CA ALA A 23 -15.12 -6.71 17.54
C ALA A 23 -13.92 -7.07 18.44
N PRO A 24 -12.69 -7.10 17.90
CA PRO A 24 -11.47 -7.47 18.62
C PRO A 24 -11.05 -6.46 19.68
N GLU A 25 -11.55 -5.22 19.58
CA GLU A 25 -11.23 -4.11 20.48
C GLU A 25 -12.45 -3.17 20.61
N SER A 26 -12.55 -2.47 21.73
CA SER A 26 -13.63 -1.52 22.03
C SER A 26 -13.31 -0.08 21.58
N SER A 27 -12.83 0.11 20.35
CA SER A 27 -12.44 1.43 19.81
C SER A 27 -13.53 2.12 18.99
N ALA A 28 -13.40 3.44 18.79
CA ALA A 28 -14.31 4.17 17.89
C ALA A 28 -14.22 3.66 16.45
N THR A 29 -13.01 3.29 15.99
CA THR A 29 -12.78 2.69 14.67
C THR A 29 -13.54 1.37 14.53
N ALA A 30 -13.49 0.50 15.54
CA ALA A 30 -14.18 -0.80 15.51
C ALA A 30 -15.70 -0.61 15.43
N ARG A 31 -16.27 0.27 16.26
CA ARG A 31 -17.71 0.59 16.22
C ARG A 31 -18.17 1.17 14.89
N GLU A 32 -17.32 1.96 14.24
CA GLU A 32 -17.62 2.50 12.91
C GLU A 32 -17.58 1.41 11.84
N ILE A 33 -16.64 0.46 11.93
CA ILE A 33 -16.59 -0.71 11.05
C ILE A 33 -17.87 -1.56 11.23
N ASP A 34 -18.28 -1.83 12.47
CA ASP A 34 -19.53 -2.57 12.76
C ASP A 34 -20.74 -1.89 12.12
N ARG A 35 -20.88 -0.58 12.32
CA ARG A 35 -21.97 0.19 11.71
C ARG A 35 -21.92 0.15 10.19
N PHE A 36 -20.72 0.20 9.60
CA PHE A 36 -20.53 0.12 8.17
C PHE A 36 -20.97 -1.25 7.62
N LEU A 37 -20.61 -2.35 8.28
CA LEU A 37 -21.04 -3.70 7.91
C LEU A 37 -22.56 -3.90 8.05
N VAL A 38 -23.16 -3.35 9.10
CA VAL A 38 -24.63 -3.40 9.28
C VAL A 38 -25.35 -2.54 8.23
N PHE A 39 -24.81 -1.38 7.89
CA PHE A 39 -25.42 -0.50 6.90
C PHE A 39 -25.35 -1.06 5.48
N TYR A 40 -24.26 -1.74 5.14
CA TYR A 40 -24.07 -2.42 3.86
C TYR A 40 -24.08 -3.94 4.05
N ASP A 41 -25.28 -4.50 4.18
CA ASP A 41 -25.53 -5.92 4.49
C ASP A 41 -25.02 -6.91 3.43
N SER A 42 -24.76 -6.44 2.21
CA SER A 42 -24.26 -7.25 1.09
C SER A 42 -22.74 -7.18 0.90
N LEU A 43 -21.98 -6.62 1.86
CA LEU A 43 -20.53 -6.55 1.74
C LEU A 43 -19.89 -7.93 1.78
N ALA A 44 -19.00 -8.16 0.83
CA ALA A 44 -18.14 -9.33 0.79
C ALA A 44 -16.72 -8.92 0.38
N PRO A 45 -15.69 -9.69 0.78
CA PRO A 45 -14.36 -9.54 0.20
C PRO A 45 -14.46 -9.64 -1.33
N ALA A 46 -13.85 -8.68 -2.03
CA ALA A 46 -13.90 -8.62 -3.49
C ALA A 46 -12.54 -8.86 -4.16
N LEU A 47 -11.46 -8.38 -3.51
CA LEU A 47 -10.10 -8.45 -4.04
C LEU A 47 -9.09 -8.60 -2.90
N VAL A 48 -8.06 -9.40 -3.14
CA VAL A 48 -6.81 -9.39 -2.38
C VAL A 48 -5.74 -8.73 -3.22
N VAL A 49 -4.93 -7.87 -2.59
CA VAL A 49 -3.77 -7.23 -3.22
C VAL A 49 -2.52 -7.60 -2.42
N SER A 50 -1.53 -8.17 -3.10
CA SER A 50 -0.26 -8.60 -2.51
C SER A 50 0.92 -7.91 -3.19
N TYR A 51 2.01 -7.67 -2.44
CA TYR A 51 3.24 -7.08 -2.94
C TYR A 51 4.39 -7.33 -1.97
N GLU A 52 5.61 -7.21 -2.47
CA GLU A 52 6.84 -7.14 -1.67
C GLU A 52 7.21 -5.68 -1.48
N ARG A 53 7.67 -5.29 -0.28
CA ARG A 53 7.98 -3.89 0.05
C ARG A 53 9.37 -3.73 0.64
N ASP A 54 10.19 -2.96 -0.07
CA ASP A 54 11.39 -2.36 0.50
C ASP A 54 11.01 -1.02 1.14
N SER A 55 11.40 -0.79 2.40
CA SER A 55 11.08 0.44 3.13
C SER A 55 12.35 1.07 3.69
N LEU A 56 12.67 2.26 3.17
CA LEU A 56 13.82 3.07 3.58
C LEU A 56 13.35 4.27 4.39
N ARG A 57 14.12 4.63 5.41
CA ARG A 57 13.93 5.84 6.21
C ARG A 57 15.27 6.56 6.34
N LEU A 58 15.27 7.88 6.16
CA LEU A 58 16.45 8.68 6.42
C LEU A 58 16.77 8.66 7.93
N ARG A 59 18.01 8.33 8.28
CA ARG A 59 18.48 8.32 9.66
C ARG A 59 18.71 9.75 10.13
N ALA A 60 18.27 10.07 11.35
CA ALA A 60 18.59 11.34 12.00
C ALA A 60 20.12 11.50 12.13
N GLY A 61 20.66 12.61 11.64
CA GLY A 61 22.11 12.86 11.59
C GLY A 61 22.88 12.02 10.55
N GLY A 62 22.20 11.27 9.70
CA GLY A 62 22.84 10.57 8.59
C GLY A 62 23.23 11.56 7.50
N SER A 63 24.53 11.74 7.26
CA SER A 63 25.01 12.36 6.03
C SER A 63 24.93 11.31 4.92
N LEU A 64 24.33 11.66 3.78
CA LEU A 64 24.59 10.94 2.54
C LEU A 64 26.07 11.13 2.23
N SER A 65 26.78 10.08 1.82
CA SER A 65 28.19 10.17 1.45
C SER A 65 28.42 11.25 0.40
N ASP A 66 29.61 11.86 0.41
CA ASP A 66 30.05 12.95 -0.47
C ASP A 66 29.82 12.73 -1.98
N ALA A 67 29.59 11.48 -2.41
CA ALA A 67 29.29 11.13 -3.80
C ALA A 67 27.90 11.57 -4.30
N LEU A 68 26.94 11.84 -3.40
CA LEU A 68 25.58 12.22 -3.79
C LEU A 68 25.19 13.62 -3.32
N MET A 69 25.85 14.19 -2.31
CA MET A 69 25.62 15.55 -1.80
C MET A 69 26.86 16.43 -1.98
N PRO A 70 26.79 17.59 -2.66
CA PRO A 70 27.79 18.63 -2.49
C PRO A 70 27.81 19.06 -1.01
N ALA A 71 29.00 19.15 -0.41
CA ALA A 71 29.19 19.50 1.00
C ALA A 71 28.47 20.80 1.43
N ALA A 72 28.15 21.70 0.49
CA ALA A 72 27.39 22.93 0.73
C ALA A 72 25.92 22.71 1.18
N LEU A 73 25.35 21.52 0.95
CA LEU A 73 23.97 21.15 1.33
C LEU A 73 23.91 20.16 2.51
N ALA A 74 25.05 19.64 2.96
CA ALA A 74 25.17 18.60 3.99
C ALA A 74 25.25 19.14 5.43
N ALA A 75 24.98 20.44 5.63
CA ALA A 75 24.91 21.01 6.96
C ALA A 75 23.83 20.25 7.76
N HIS A 76 24.26 19.66 8.87
CA HIS A 76 23.43 18.95 9.83
C HIS A 76 22.20 19.79 10.19
N ASP A 77 21.08 19.51 9.53
CA ASP A 77 19.79 20.02 9.93
C ASP A 77 19.22 19.06 10.98
N PRO A 78 19.18 19.43 12.27
CA PRO A 78 18.53 18.63 13.31
C PRO A 78 17.02 18.49 13.08
N SER A 79 16.43 19.24 12.14
CA SER A 79 15.06 19.06 11.64
C SER A 79 14.94 18.06 10.49
N SER A 80 16.02 17.27 10.24
CA SER A 80 16.16 16.26 9.20
C SER A 80 14.80 15.69 8.80
N PRO A 81 14.33 16.00 7.58
CA PRO A 81 12.96 15.70 7.19
C PRO A 81 12.72 14.22 7.43
N GLU A 82 11.58 13.88 8.04
CA GLU A 82 11.17 12.50 8.23
C GLU A 82 10.82 11.88 6.87
N LEU A 83 11.87 11.61 6.09
CA LEU A 83 11.82 11.09 4.74
C LEU A 83 11.74 9.58 4.81
N ARG A 84 10.69 9.05 4.19
CA ARG A 84 10.46 7.63 4.00
C ARG A 84 10.26 7.38 2.51
N VAL A 85 10.97 6.39 1.99
CA VAL A 85 10.80 5.94 0.60
C VAL A 85 10.46 4.46 0.63
N THR A 86 9.42 4.06 -0.07
CA THR A 86 9.07 2.65 -0.22
C THR A 86 9.04 2.24 -1.68
N PHE A 87 9.46 1.01 -1.96
CA PHE A 87 9.37 0.39 -3.27
C PHE A 87 8.50 -0.85 -3.16
N ASP A 88 7.37 -0.86 -3.87
CA ASP A 88 6.51 -2.03 -3.93
C ASP A 88 6.73 -2.77 -5.25
N ARG A 89 7.12 -4.04 -5.14
CA ARG A 89 7.44 -4.96 -6.23
C ARG A 89 6.41 -6.09 -6.28
N ALA A 90 6.38 -6.80 -7.42
CA ALA A 90 5.51 -7.96 -7.62
C ALA A 90 4.05 -7.70 -7.21
N LEU A 91 3.53 -6.52 -7.57
CA LEU A 91 2.17 -6.10 -7.24
C LEU A 91 1.17 -6.99 -7.98
N LYS A 92 0.45 -7.82 -7.24
CA LYS A 92 -0.59 -8.70 -7.78
C LYS A 92 -1.94 -8.42 -7.13
N ALA A 93 -3.00 -8.74 -7.85
CA ALA A 93 -4.33 -8.83 -7.29
C ALA A 93 -5.06 -10.10 -7.74
N SER A 94 -5.91 -10.61 -6.85
CA SER A 94 -6.73 -11.80 -7.08
C SER A 94 -8.17 -11.54 -6.66
N ALA A 95 -9.11 -12.11 -7.42
CA ALA A 95 -10.54 -12.16 -7.10
C ALA A 95 -11.00 -13.59 -6.73
N ALA A 96 -10.26 -14.65 -7.11
CA ALA A 96 -10.51 -16.04 -6.69
C ALA A 96 -10.13 -16.28 -5.23
N HIS A 97 -8.83 -16.08 -4.96
CA HIS A 97 -8.20 -16.48 -3.72
C HIS A 97 -8.13 -15.31 -2.78
N LEU A 98 -9.21 -15.14 -2.02
CA LEU A 98 -9.38 -14.01 -1.12
C LEU A 98 -8.83 -14.27 0.29
N SER A 99 -8.29 -15.47 0.54
CA SER A 99 -7.63 -15.79 1.81
C SER A 99 -6.22 -15.20 1.88
N LEU A 100 -5.91 -14.51 2.98
CA LEU A 100 -4.57 -13.99 3.24
C LEU A 100 -3.57 -15.08 3.67
N ASN A 101 -4.05 -16.29 3.99
CA ASN A 101 -3.21 -17.42 4.35
C ASN A 101 -2.75 -18.24 3.14
N ALA A 102 -3.30 -17.96 1.95
CA ALA A 102 -2.89 -18.61 0.73
C ALA A 102 -1.61 -17.97 0.16
N GLN A 103 -0.89 -18.71 -0.66
CA GLN A 103 0.23 -18.16 -1.42
C GLN A 103 -0.27 -17.05 -2.36
N ALA A 104 0.47 -15.94 -2.43
CA ALA A 104 0.13 -14.81 -3.28
C ALA A 104 0.02 -15.20 -4.76
N SER A 105 -1.21 -15.16 -5.29
CA SER A 105 -1.57 -15.48 -6.67
C SER A 105 -2.28 -14.31 -7.35
N GLY A 106 -2.65 -14.48 -8.61
CA GLY A 106 -3.42 -13.50 -9.37
C GLY A 106 -2.61 -12.70 -10.39
N VAL A 107 -3.22 -11.62 -10.89
CA VAL A 107 -2.75 -10.87 -12.05
C VAL A 107 -1.85 -9.72 -11.63
N GLN A 108 -0.76 -9.52 -12.36
CA GLN A 108 0.17 -8.41 -12.15
C GLN A 108 -0.51 -7.06 -12.45
N LEU A 109 -0.41 -6.10 -11.52
CA LEU A 109 -0.98 -4.76 -11.67
C LEU A 109 -0.05 -3.79 -12.41
N LEU A 110 1.24 -4.14 -12.48
CA LEU A 110 2.30 -3.40 -13.15
C LEU A 110 3.12 -4.35 -14.03
N PRO A 111 3.73 -3.87 -15.13
CA PRO A 111 4.75 -4.62 -15.86
C PRO A 111 5.89 -5.08 -14.94
N SER A 112 6.52 -6.22 -15.26
CA SER A 112 7.64 -6.77 -14.47
C SER A 112 8.88 -5.85 -14.42
N SER A 113 9.00 -4.94 -15.37
CA SER A 113 10.05 -3.90 -15.43
C SER A 113 9.75 -2.67 -14.57
N GLN A 114 8.56 -2.59 -13.95
CA GLN A 114 8.13 -1.43 -13.18
C GLN A 114 7.99 -1.75 -11.68
N VAL A 115 8.22 -0.71 -10.87
CA VAL A 115 8.11 -0.74 -9.42
C VAL A 115 7.31 0.48 -8.98
N LEU A 116 6.44 0.33 -7.98
CA LEU A 116 5.73 1.46 -7.41
C LEU A 116 6.59 2.10 -6.32
N MET A 117 7.11 3.30 -6.58
CA MET A 117 7.82 4.09 -5.59
C MET A 117 6.85 5.05 -4.89
N GLU A 118 6.93 5.13 -3.57
CA GLU A 118 6.22 6.13 -2.76
C GLU A 118 7.24 6.92 -1.93
N VAL A 119 7.24 8.24 -2.08
CA VAL A 119 8.06 9.17 -1.29
C VAL A 119 7.15 9.89 -0.31
N LYS A 120 7.48 9.83 0.97
CA LYS A 120 6.77 10.49 2.07
C LYS A 120 7.74 11.37 2.84
N CYS A 121 7.36 12.62 3.04
CA CYS A 121 8.06 13.56 3.91
C CYS A 121 7.05 14.19 4.87
N ALA A 122 7.43 14.35 6.14
CA ALA A 122 6.60 15.08 7.11
C ALA A 122 6.55 16.59 6.81
N GLN A 123 7.59 17.13 6.18
CA GLN A 123 7.70 18.52 5.76
C GLN A 123 7.82 18.59 4.22
N ALA A 124 8.52 19.59 3.69
CA ALA A 124 8.84 19.69 2.27
C ALA A 124 9.78 18.56 1.82
N ILE A 125 9.65 18.15 0.55
CA ILE A 125 10.61 17.23 -0.07
C ILE A 125 11.98 17.92 -0.12
N PRO A 126 13.07 17.26 0.31
CA PRO A 126 14.42 17.84 0.24
C PRO A 126 14.80 18.24 -1.19
N LEU A 127 15.45 19.39 -1.36
CA LEU A 127 15.83 19.90 -2.68
C LEU A 127 16.68 18.90 -3.47
N TRP A 128 17.62 18.24 -2.79
CA TRP A 128 18.47 17.24 -3.44
C TRP A 128 17.69 16.05 -3.99
N LEU A 129 16.62 15.63 -3.31
CA LEU A 129 15.80 14.52 -3.76
C LEU A 129 14.98 14.95 -4.98
N SER A 130 14.44 16.17 -4.97
CA SER A 130 13.78 16.74 -6.14
C SER A 130 14.72 16.85 -7.35
N GLY A 131 15.98 17.24 -7.14
CA GLY A 131 17.02 17.26 -8.16
C GLY A 131 17.29 15.87 -8.74
N LEU A 132 17.59 14.90 -7.88
CA LEU A 132 17.84 13.51 -8.27
C LEU A 132 16.66 12.87 -9.02
N LEU A 133 15.42 13.08 -8.54
CA LEU A 133 14.22 12.59 -9.22
C LEU A 133 14.06 13.23 -10.61
N SER A 134 14.39 14.52 -10.74
CA SER A 134 14.33 15.22 -12.03
C SER A 134 15.38 14.71 -13.01
N GLU A 135 16.61 14.47 -12.55
CA GLU A 135 17.70 13.89 -13.35
C GLU A 135 17.36 12.47 -13.84
N LEU A 136 16.70 11.68 -13.00
CA LEU A 136 16.22 10.34 -13.35
C LEU A 136 14.90 10.35 -14.13
N HIS A 137 14.35 11.53 -14.45
CA HIS A 137 13.05 11.71 -15.11
C HIS A 137 11.88 11.01 -14.39
N LEU A 138 11.93 10.99 -13.05
CA LEU A 138 10.91 10.42 -12.17
C LEU A 138 9.97 11.51 -11.69
N TYR A 139 8.76 11.56 -12.25
CA TYR A 139 7.74 12.53 -11.89
C TYR A 139 6.58 11.89 -11.10
N PRO A 140 5.91 12.65 -10.22
CA PRO A 140 4.77 12.14 -9.46
C PRO A 140 3.65 11.61 -10.36
N SER A 141 3.09 10.46 -9.99
CA SER A 141 1.90 9.90 -10.61
C SER A 141 0.95 9.39 -9.54
N SER A 142 -0.36 9.55 -9.78
CA SER A 142 -1.39 9.01 -8.88
C SER A 142 -1.61 7.53 -9.18
N PHE A 143 -1.47 6.68 -8.17
CA PHE A 143 -1.71 5.24 -8.31
C PHE A 143 -2.42 4.68 -7.07
N SER A 144 -3.61 4.11 -7.27
CA SER A 144 -4.33 3.34 -6.26
C SER A 144 -4.18 1.85 -6.54
N LYS A 145 -3.57 1.09 -5.62
CA LYS A 145 -3.44 -0.37 -5.78
C LYS A 145 -4.80 -1.04 -5.96
N TYR A 146 -5.73 -0.73 -5.05
CA TYR A 146 -7.09 -1.28 -5.09
C TYR A 146 -7.87 -0.77 -6.31
N GLY A 147 -7.79 0.54 -6.62
CA GLY A 147 -8.51 1.11 -7.76
C GLY A 147 -8.02 0.54 -9.11
N ARG A 148 -6.71 0.33 -9.25
CA ARG A 148 -6.11 -0.33 -10.42
C ARG A 148 -6.57 -1.77 -10.52
N ALA A 149 -6.54 -2.52 -9.41
CA ALA A 149 -7.03 -3.90 -9.37
C ALA A 149 -8.52 -3.98 -9.74
N TRP A 150 -9.36 -3.15 -9.12
CA TRP A 150 -10.79 -3.09 -9.41
C TRP A 150 -11.07 -2.79 -10.88
N THR A 151 -10.42 -1.76 -11.44
CA THR A 151 -10.59 -1.41 -12.86
C THR A 151 -10.19 -2.57 -13.78
N LEU A 152 -9.11 -3.27 -13.45
CA LEU A 152 -8.64 -4.43 -14.20
C LEU A 152 -9.69 -5.56 -14.19
N PHE A 153 -10.17 -5.97 -13.01
CA PHE A 153 -11.15 -7.05 -12.90
C PHE A 153 -12.54 -6.66 -13.43
N ALA A 154 -12.98 -5.41 -13.24
CA ALA A 154 -14.26 -4.92 -13.75
C ALA A 154 -14.30 -4.81 -15.28
N SER A 155 -13.13 -4.73 -15.93
CA SER A 155 -13.01 -4.69 -17.40
C SER A 155 -12.70 -6.04 -18.04
N MET A 156 -12.50 -7.10 -17.24
CA MET A 156 -12.27 -8.44 -17.77
C MET A 156 -13.56 -9.04 -18.35
N PRO A 157 -13.49 -9.66 -19.54
CA PRO A 157 -14.63 -10.39 -20.10
C PRO A 157 -14.96 -11.61 -19.22
N SER A 158 -16.24 -11.95 -19.13
CA SER A 158 -16.80 -12.98 -18.23
C SER A 158 -16.09 -14.34 -18.29
N THR A 159 -15.56 -14.73 -19.44
CA THR A 159 -14.78 -15.98 -19.62
C THR A 159 -13.45 -15.98 -18.86
N GLN A 160 -12.77 -14.82 -18.78
CA GLN A 160 -11.50 -14.67 -18.04
C GLN A 160 -11.75 -14.45 -16.56
N THR A 161 -12.87 -13.84 -16.18
CA THR A 161 -13.32 -13.73 -14.79
C THR A 161 -13.51 -15.13 -14.18
N LEU A 162 -14.10 -16.08 -14.90
CA LEU A 162 -14.26 -17.45 -14.41
C LEU A 162 -12.92 -18.18 -14.22
N GLN A 163 -11.94 -18.00 -15.11
CA GLN A 163 -10.58 -18.53 -14.90
C GLN A 163 -9.86 -17.85 -13.74
N ALA A 164 -9.98 -16.52 -13.60
CA ALA A 164 -9.38 -15.77 -12.51
C ALA A 164 -10.10 -15.95 -11.16
N LEU A 165 -11.29 -16.56 -11.17
CA LEU A 165 -12.07 -17.03 -10.01
C LEU A 165 -11.85 -18.53 -9.71
N ALA A 166 -11.33 -19.31 -10.67
CA ALA A 166 -11.12 -20.76 -10.54
C ALA A 166 -9.65 -21.17 -10.27
N CYS A 167 -8.68 -20.31 -10.60
CA CYS A 167 -7.26 -20.51 -10.33
C CYS A 167 -6.91 -20.18 -8.91
#